data_AF-A0A661P3K8-F1
#
_entry.id   AF-A0A661P3K8-F1
#
_cell.length_a   1.000
_cell.length_b   1.000
_cell.length_c   1.000
_cell.angle_alpha   90.00
_cell.angle_beta   90.00
_cell.angle_gamma   90.00
#
_symmetry.space_group_name_H-M   'P 1'
#
loop_
_entity.id
_entity.type
_entity.pdbx_description
1 polymer ?
#
loop_
_entity_poly.entity_id
_entity_poly.type
_entity_poly.pdbx_seq_one_letter_code
_entity_poly.pdbx_strand_id
1 'polypeptide(L)'
;MKKFIVFAIIIFFIPFHAIHHNRFSIDIDCNSINGRIKFFGDINDGPLPVKNGVNLTKQYKEIGIKFIRTHDFYGPTDISSIFPDWNASVNDEKSYNFSSSDVVIKSIVENGFNVFYRLGESASDNKSKALPPKNFTKWAEICKHIVMHYNDGWCHGYHFNIKYWEIWNEPDLKGFWNGTAEDYYGLYEITAKTLKEYDASLKIGGPCVASIKNENFTSEFPNYVVSHNIPIDFFSWHMYDSNPYNFYKASLYVRKLLDSYGLYGCENINTEWNIDILSPQRDKDSEKNAAFTASCLIAFQNCNLEYAFRYRGTQDNSWLARLLGLDLSLFTYDGKYKMPALAYLAFHYMENTPYMIEANIGNGTSYIAGVSKDKRNVSILISNYGNDMPYELKIENLLDARYKIAYYLIDSSHHLQIIRRDNASSTYESHATIKKNSVIFIYATTSRLPPEGPPTAKIPLLLRLRILDPFLALFRFMLLYFVFG
;
A
#
# COMPACT_ATOMS: atom_id res chain seq x y z
N MET A 1 -18.72 -69.11 46.69
CA MET A 1 -17.38 -69.52 46.23
C MET A 1 -16.96 -68.61 45.08
N LYS A 2 -15.71 -68.15 45.12
CA LYS A 2 -15.16 -66.98 44.40
C LYS A 2 -15.37 -67.02 42.87
N LYS A 3 -16.01 -66.00 42.30
CA LYS A 3 -15.90 -65.69 40.85
C LYS A 3 -14.63 -64.86 40.64
N PHE A 4 -13.65 -65.42 39.96
CA PHE A 4 -12.48 -64.66 39.46
C PHE A 4 -12.92 -63.84 38.25
N ILE A 5 -12.79 -62.51 38.33
CA ILE A 5 -12.90 -61.61 37.19
C ILE A 5 -11.50 -61.53 36.58
N VAL A 6 -11.36 -62.03 35.35
CA VAL A 6 -10.15 -61.86 34.54
C VAL A 6 -10.20 -60.47 33.91
N PHE A 7 -9.33 -59.56 34.33
CA PHE A 7 -9.08 -58.30 33.63
C PHE A 7 -8.21 -58.59 32.40
N ALA A 8 -8.80 -58.57 31.21
CA ALA A 8 -8.06 -58.51 29.97
C ALA A 8 -7.57 -57.06 29.77
N ILE A 9 -6.26 -56.83 29.90
CA ILE A 9 -5.63 -55.56 29.54
C ILE A 9 -5.60 -55.52 28.00
N ILE A 10 -6.54 -54.79 27.41
CA ILE A 10 -6.47 -54.41 25.99
C ILE A 10 -5.47 -53.26 25.90
N ILE A 11 -4.25 -53.58 25.47
CA ILE A 11 -3.25 -52.57 25.08
C ILE A 11 -3.73 -51.99 23.75
N PHE A 12 -4.35 -50.81 23.79
CA PHE A 12 -4.55 -50.00 22.61
C PHE A 12 -3.17 -49.49 22.16
N PHE A 13 -2.62 -50.12 21.12
CA PHE A 13 -1.58 -49.49 20.32
C PHE A 13 -2.21 -48.28 19.62
N ILE A 14 -2.01 -47.09 20.18
CA ILE A 14 -2.22 -45.84 19.44
C ILE A 14 -1.15 -45.86 18.34
N PRO A 15 -1.51 -45.90 17.05
CA PRO A 15 -0.51 -45.78 16.01
C PRO A 15 0.13 -44.41 16.17
N PHE A 16 1.44 -44.40 16.42
CA PHE A 16 2.28 -43.21 16.38
C PHE A 16 2.11 -42.62 14.97
N HIS A 17 1.15 -41.70 14.81
CA HIS A 17 1.12 -40.85 13.63
C HIS A 17 2.38 -40.02 13.74
N ALA A 18 3.34 -40.27 12.84
CA ALA A 18 4.41 -39.33 12.62
C ALA A 18 3.74 -37.97 12.42
N ILE A 19 3.98 -37.04 13.35
CA ILE A 19 3.60 -35.66 13.16
C ILE A 19 4.46 -35.19 11.99
N HIS A 20 3.92 -35.26 10.78
CA HIS A 20 4.44 -34.50 9.67
C HIS A 20 4.29 -33.04 10.06
N HIS A 21 5.33 -32.47 10.70
CA HIS A 21 5.45 -31.03 10.78
C HIS A 21 5.49 -30.54 9.33
N ASN A 22 4.40 -29.93 8.88
CA ASN A 22 4.35 -29.26 7.59
C ASN A 22 5.51 -28.24 7.58
N ARG A 23 6.57 -28.52 6.82
CA ARG A 23 7.70 -27.62 6.63
C ARG A 23 7.44 -26.78 5.40
N PHE A 24 7.76 -25.50 5.47
CA PHE A 24 7.68 -24.59 4.35
C PHE A 24 8.97 -24.68 3.53
N SER A 25 8.90 -25.25 2.33
CA SER A 25 10.06 -25.36 1.43
C SER A 25 10.25 -24.08 0.62
N ILE A 26 11.49 -23.63 0.52
CA ILE A 26 11.92 -22.48 -0.29
C ILE A 26 13.09 -22.98 -1.14
N ASP A 27 12.82 -23.27 -2.41
CA ASP A 27 13.78 -23.83 -3.35
C ASP A 27 14.12 -22.79 -4.42
N ILE A 28 15.30 -22.19 -4.32
CA ILE A 28 15.74 -21.07 -5.16
C ILE A 28 16.77 -21.55 -6.17
N ASP A 29 16.37 -21.65 -7.44
CA ASP A 29 17.29 -21.83 -8.56
C ASP A 29 17.67 -20.46 -9.17
N CYS A 30 18.93 -20.06 -9.02
CA CYS A 30 19.43 -18.77 -9.51
C CYS A 30 19.47 -18.64 -11.05
N ASN A 31 19.19 -19.72 -11.78
CA ASN A 31 19.02 -19.71 -13.24
C ASN A 31 17.57 -19.51 -13.69
N SER A 32 16.60 -19.72 -12.80
CA SER A 32 15.16 -19.72 -13.12
C SER A 32 14.53 -18.33 -12.98
N ILE A 33 14.91 -17.40 -13.86
CA ILE A 33 14.38 -16.02 -13.84
C ILE A 33 12.94 -16.01 -14.39
N ASN A 34 12.00 -15.50 -13.59
CA ASN A 34 10.59 -15.30 -13.91
C ASN A 34 10.23 -13.80 -13.89
N GLY A 35 10.81 -13.03 -14.81
CA GLY A 35 10.50 -11.61 -14.98
C GLY A 35 11.26 -10.67 -14.02
N ARG A 36 10.65 -9.53 -13.70
CA ARG A 36 11.25 -8.48 -12.85
C ARG A 36 10.39 -8.24 -11.63
N ILE A 37 11.05 -7.99 -10.50
CA ILE A 37 10.36 -7.54 -9.29
C ILE A 37 9.77 -6.15 -9.56
N LYS A 38 8.47 -6.01 -9.30
CA LYS A 38 7.79 -4.73 -9.29
C LYS A 38 7.90 -4.10 -7.91
N PHE A 39 8.52 -2.92 -7.85
CA PHE A 39 8.71 -2.20 -6.60
C PHE A 39 7.52 -1.28 -6.34
N PHE A 40 6.62 -1.70 -5.45
CA PHE A 40 5.43 -0.96 -5.03
C PHE A 40 5.78 0.16 -4.03
N GLY A 41 6.61 1.11 -4.43
CA GLY A 41 7.03 2.27 -3.64
C GLY A 41 6.03 3.43 -3.71
N ASP A 42 4.74 3.13 -3.60
CA ASP A 42 3.66 4.09 -3.81
C ASP A 42 3.02 4.44 -2.45
N ILE A 43 2.79 5.73 -2.18
CA ILE A 43 2.31 6.18 -0.87
C ILE A 43 1.34 7.35 -0.97
N ASN A 44 0.41 7.44 -0.02
CA ASN A 44 -0.41 8.63 0.16
C ASN A 44 0.30 9.64 1.07
N ASP A 45 0.26 10.91 0.66
CA ASP A 45 0.76 12.08 1.38
C ASP A 45 2.29 12.17 1.55
N GLY A 46 2.80 13.38 1.76
CA GLY A 46 4.22 13.70 1.90
C GLY A 46 4.89 14.18 0.61
N PRO A 47 6.23 14.33 0.60
CA PRO A 47 7.13 14.15 1.74
C PRO A 47 7.06 15.30 2.75
N LEU A 48 6.45 16.44 2.40
CA LEU A 48 6.14 17.50 3.35
C LEU A 48 4.85 17.18 4.09
N PRO A 49 4.79 17.45 5.40
CA PRO A 49 3.57 17.24 6.16
C PRO A 49 2.53 18.30 5.76
N VAL A 50 1.29 17.86 5.48
CA VAL A 50 0.15 18.78 5.29
C VAL A 50 -0.30 19.41 6.61
N LYS A 51 -0.10 18.70 7.73
CA LYS A 51 -0.39 19.17 9.09
C LYS A 51 0.89 19.21 9.95
N ASN A 52 0.82 18.70 11.17
CA ASN A 52 1.97 18.58 12.06
C ASN A 52 2.89 17.46 11.56
N GLY A 53 4.18 17.77 11.40
CA GLY A 53 5.19 16.76 11.11
C GLY A 53 6.53 17.36 10.71
N VAL A 54 7.47 16.50 10.37
CA VAL A 54 8.75 16.86 9.76
C VAL A 54 8.77 16.48 8.28
N ASN A 55 9.68 17.07 7.52
CA ASN A 55 9.94 16.67 6.13
C ASN A 55 10.51 15.24 6.11
N LEU A 56 9.82 14.32 5.41
CA LEU A 56 10.16 12.90 5.30
C LEU A 56 10.90 12.54 4.01
N THR A 57 11.37 13.51 3.23
CA THR A 57 12.04 13.28 1.93
C THR A 57 13.17 12.27 2.04
N LYS A 58 14.01 12.38 3.08
CA LYS A 58 15.11 11.46 3.32
C LYS A 58 14.58 10.04 3.57
N GLN A 59 13.62 9.92 4.48
CA GLN A 59 13.05 8.64 4.86
C GLN A 59 12.36 7.94 3.68
N TYR A 60 11.63 8.70 2.86
CA TYR A 60 10.97 8.21 1.65
C TYR A 60 11.98 7.64 0.65
N LYS A 61 13.09 8.36 0.41
CA LYS A 61 14.18 7.87 -0.44
C LYS A 61 14.83 6.62 0.13
N GLU A 62 15.06 6.58 1.44
CA GLU A 62 15.69 5.43 2.11
C GLU A 62 14.85 4.15 2.02
N ILE A 63 13.52 4.24 2.04
CA ILE A 63 12.63 3.08 1.91
C ILE A 63 12.14 2.83 0.48
N GLY A 64 12.64 3.58 -0.51
CA GLY A 64 12.33 3.36 -1.92
C GLY A 64 10.97 3.89 -2.40
N ILE A 65 10.39 4.91 -1.75
CA ILE A 65 9.20 5.59 -2.28
C ILE A 65 9.54 6.30 -3.59
N LYS A 66 8.65 6.18 -4.58
CA LYS A 66 8.79 6.79 -5.92
C LYS A 66 7.53 7.50 -6.39
N PHE A 67 6.35 7.14 -5.87
CA PHE A 67 5.08 7.69 -6.34
C PHE A 67 4.23 8.17 -5.17
N ILE A 68 3.77 9.42 -5.22
CA ILE A 68 3.02 10.04 -4.13
C ILE A 68 1.64 10.45 -4.63
N ARG A 69 0.60 9.89 -4.02
CA ARG A 69 -0.78 10.30 -4.22
C ARG A 69 -1.11 11.49 -3.31
N THR A 70 -1.67 12.54 -3.89
CA THR A 70 -1.86 13.86 -3.23
C THR A 70 -3.11 13.95 -2.35
N HIS A 71 -3.81 12.84 -2.11
CA HIS A 71 -4.97 12.81 -1.24
C HIS A 71 -4.57 12.56 0.23
N ASP A 72 -5.17 13.36 1.12
CA ASP A 72 -5.27 13.16 2.55
C ASP A 72 -6.44 13.99 3.11
N PHE A 73 -6.61 14.12 4.43
CA PHE A 73 -7.56 15.02 5.07
C PHE A 73 -7.18 16.50 4.97
N TYR A 74 -8.11 17.34 4.48
CA TYR A 74 -8.00 18.80 4.35
C TYR A 74 -6.85 19.26 3.44
N GLY A 75 -6.97 18.94 2.14
CA GLY A 75 -5.84 18.96 1.23
C GLY A 75 -5.48 20.36 0.70
N PRO A 76 -4.17 20.66 0.57
CA PRO A 76 -3.71 21.81 -0.20
C PRO A 76 -4.09 21.71 -1.69
N THR A 77 -4.41 20.50 -2.18
CA THR A 77 -4.83 20.18 -3.55
C THR A 77 -6.34 20.07 -3.75
N ASP A 78 -7.14 20.39 -2.73
CA ASP A 78 -8.60 20.38 -2.85
C ASP A 78 -9.09 21.47 -3.82
N ILE A 79 -10.13 21.15 -4.59
CA ILE A 79 -10.69 22.11 -5.56
C ILE A 79 -11.15 23.39 -4.87
N SER A 80 -11.77 23.31 -3.70
CA SER A 80 -12.21 24.46 -2.91
C SER A 80 -11.06 25.27 -2.28
N SER A 81 -9.88 24.68 -2.14
CA SER A 81 -8.66 25.40 -1.73
C SER A 81 -8.06 26.18 -2.90
N ILE A 82 -8.07 25.58 -4.09
CA ILE A 82 -7.51 26.17 -5.32
C ILE A 82 -8.47 27.17 -5.96
N PHE A 83 -9.78 26.91 -5.98
CA PHE A 83 -10.80 27.77 -6.58
C PHE A 83 -11.85 28.14 -5.52
N PRO A 84 -11.55 29.10 -4.63
CA PRO A 84 -12.33 29.35 -3.42
C PRO A 84 -13.67 30.03 -3.66
N ASP A 85 -13.81 30.84 -4.72
CA ASP A 85 -15.07 31.50 -5.07
C ASP A 85 -15.71 30.83 -6.29
N TRP A 86 -16.72 29.99 -6.03
CA TRP A 86 -17.47 29.30 -7.08
C TRP A 86 -18.18 30.25 -8.05
N ASN A 87 -18.42 31.51 -7.71
CA ASN A 87 -19.05 32.47 -8.62
C ASN A 87 -18.04 33.20 -9.51
N ALA A 88 -16.75 33.09 -9.23
CA ALA A 88 -15.69 33.70 -10.02
C ALA A 88 -15.58 33.10 -11.44
N SER A 89 -14.90 33.80 -12.34
CA SER A 89 -14.70 33.35 -13.72
C SER A 89 -13.61 32.28 -13.78
N VAL A 90 -13.89 31.14 -14.44
CA VAL A 90 -12.89 30.08 -14.60
C VAL A 90 -11.69 30.50 -15.43
N ASN A 91 -11.82 31.53 -16.28
CA ASN A 91 -10.77 32.02 -17.16
C ASN A 91 -9.93 33.15 -16.54
N ASP A 92 -10.30 33.65 -15.35
CA ASP A 92 -9.52 34.66 -14.64
C ASP A 92 -8.54 33.96 -13.69
N GLU A 93 -7.24 34.09 -13.96
CA GLU A 93 -6.15 33.55 -13.14
C GLU A 93 -6.28 33.97 -11.66
N LYS A 94 -6.82 35.16 -11.38
CA LYS A 94 -7.01 35.66 -10.01
C LYS A 94 -8.07 34.90 -9.22
N SER A 95 -8.87 34.07 -9.89
CA SER A 95 -9.86 33.20 -9.24
C SER A 95 -9.21 31.97 -8.60
N TYR A 96 -7.91 31.74 -8.85
CA TYR A 96 -7.18 30.57 -8.39
C TYR A 96 -6.16 30.94 -7.32
N ASN A 97 -5.97 30.04 -6.36
CA ASN A 97 -4.96 30.13 -5.31
C ASN A 97 -4.16 28.83 -5.23
N PHE A 98 -3.05 28.78 -5.96
CA PHE A 98 -2.14 27.62 -5.98
C PHE A 98 -1.12 27.62 -4.83
N SER A 99 -1.06 28.69 -4.01
CA SER A 99 0.03 28.90 -3.04
C SER A 99 0.34 27.68 -2.16
N SER A 100 -0.68 26.97 -1.67
CA SER A 100 -0.51 25.78 -0.83
C SER A 100 -0.22 24.52 -1.63
N SER A 101 -0.86 24.34 -2.79
CA SER A 101 -0.66 23.15 -3.61
C SER A 101 0.73 23.17 -4.26
N ASP A 102 1.21 24.33 -4.70
CA ASP A 102 2.57 24.55 -5.21
C ASP A 102 3.63 24.04 -4.26
N VAL A 103 3.55 24.38 -2.98
CA VAL A 103 4.53 23.96 -1.97
C VAL A 103 4.63 22.44 -1.91
N VAL A 104 3.50 21.74 -1.93
CA VAL A 104 3.47 20.27 -1.83
C VAL A 104 3.90 19.63 -3.14
N ILE A 105 3.32 20.02 -4.27
CA ILE A 105 3.60 19.41 -5.59
C ILE A 105 5.05 19.65 -5.99
N LYS A 106 5.56 20.88 -5.83
CA LYS A 106 6.96 21.21 -6.08
C LYS A 106 7.90 20.35 -5.23
N SER A 107 7.58 20.17 -3.94
CA SER A 107 8.40 19.33 -3.07
C SER A 107 8.41 17.86 -3.48
N ILE A 108 7.34 17.33 -4.08
CA ILE A 108 7.31 15.96 -4.61
C ILE A 108 8.25 15.88 -5.84
N VAL A 109 8.01 16.74 -6.83
CA VAL A 109 8.69 16.67 -8.14
C VAL A 109 10.18 17.02 -8.03
N GLU A 110 10.55 18.11 -7.34
CA GLU A 110 11.95 18.53 -7.22
C GLU A 110 12.81 17.55 -6.42
N ASN A 111 12.20 16.68 -5.62
CA ASN A 111 12.91 15.62 -4.90
C ASN A 111 13.00 14.30 -5.67
N GLY A 112 12.46 14.24 -6.89
CA GLY A 112 12.56 13.08 -7.78
C GLY A 112 11.45 12.05 -7.59
N PHE A 113 10.33 12.42 -6.95
CA PHE A 113 9.15 11.58 -6.84
C PHE A 113 8.14 11.92 -7.95
N ASN A 114 7.32 10.94 -8.34
CA ASN A 114 6.19 11.15 -9.23
C ASN A 114 4.95 11.59 -8.45
N VAL A 115 4.05 12.33 -9.12
CA VAL A 115 2.79 12.81 -8.56
C VAL A 115 1.62 12.03 -9.15
N PHE A 116 0.83 11.39 -8.29
CA PHE A 116 -0.49 10.86 -8.63
C PHE A 116 -1.52 11.86 -8.10
N TYR A 117 -2.05 12.71 -8.98
CA TYR A 117 -2.85 13.85 -8.55
C TYR A 117 -4.31 13.44 -8.39
N ARG A 118 -4.89 13.66 -7.21
CA ARG A 118 -6.33 13.47 -6.98
C ARG A 118 -7.07 14.81 -7.11
N LEU A 119 -7.97 14.91 -8.09
CA LEU A 119 -8.86 16.04 -8.31
C LEU A 119 -10.16 15.83 -7.53
N GLY A 120 -10.45 16.67 -6.53
CA GLY A 120 -11.65 16.49 -5.71
C GLY A 120 -11.60 17.27 -4.40
N GLU A 121 -12.41 16.83 -3.45
CA GLU A 121 -12.44 17.36 -2.08
C GLU A 121 -12.07 16.26 -1.09
N SER A 122 -11.29 16.63 -0.07
CA SER A 122 -11.08 15.78 1.09
C SER A 122 -12.31 15.75 2.01
N ALA A 123 -12.44 14.70 2.82
CA ALA A 123 -13.42 14.69 3.92
C ALA A 123 -13.25 15.92 4.83
N SER A 124 -14.36 16.57 5.14
CA SER A 124 -14.39 17.86 5.81
C SER A 124 -15.63 18.03 6.67
N ASP A 125 -15.49 18.73 7.80
CA ASP A 125 -16.61 19.12 8.67
C ASP A 125 -17.64 20.00 7.94
N ASN A 126 -17.21 20.75 6.93
CA ASN A 126 -18.12 21.42 6.00
C ASN A 126 -18.71 20.42 5.00
N LYS A 127 -19.90 19.91 5.32
CA LYS A 127 -20.64 18.95 4.50
C LYS A 127 -21.00 19.45 3.09
N SER A 128 -20.96 20.78 2.84
CA SER A 128 -21.22 21.29 1.49
C SER A 128 -20.10 20.93 0.50
N LYS A 129 -18.90 20.62 0.98
CA LYS A 129 -17.77 20.18 0.13
C LYS A 129 -17.97 18.77 -0.44
N ALA A 130 -18.73 17.93 0.24
CA ALA A 130 -19.05 16.57 -0.24
C ALA A 130 -20.26 16.55 -1.20
N LEU A 131 -20.90 17.70 -1.48
CA LEU A 131 -22.00 17.75 -2.44
C LEU A 131 -21.47 17.73 -3.88
N PRO A 132 -22.19 17.11 -4.82
CA PRO A 132 -21.88 17.24 -6.24
C PRO A 132 -21.76 18.72 -6.64
N PRO A 133 -20.76 19.10 -7.46
CA PRO A 133 -20.67 20.45 -7.96
C PRO A 133 -21.94 20.84 -8.73
N LYS A 134 -22.46 22.05 -8.51
CA LYS A 134 -23.70 22.51 -9.17
C LYS A 134 -23.61 22.57 -10.70
N ASN A 135 -22.39 22.63 -11.23
CA ASN A 135 -22.12 22.66 -12.67
C ASN A 135 -20.84 21.86 -12.94
N PHE A 136 -21.00 20.66 -13.50
CA PHE A 136 -19.90 19.75 -13.80
C PHE A 136 -18.96 20.27 -14.89
N THR A 137 -19.47 20.99 -15.89
CA THR A 137 -18.62 21.62 -16.92
C THR A 137 -17.71 22.67 -16.30
N LYS A 138 -18.23 23.52 -15.41
CA LYS A 138 -17.41 24.51 -14.69
C LYS A 138 -16.34 23.81 -13.85
N TRP A 139 -16.70 22.72 -13.16
CA TRP A 139 -15.77 21.92 -12.37
C TRP A 139 -14.66 21.30 -13.23
N ALA A 140 -15.01 20.72 -14.38
CA ALA A 140 -14.06 20.15 -15.33
C ALA A 140 -13.09 21.19 -15.91
N GLU A 141 -13.57 22.40 -16.21
CA GLU A 141 -12.73 23.52 -16.65
C GLU A 141 -11.74 23.96 -15.56
N ILE A 142 -12.17 24.00 -14.29
CA ILE A 142 -11.26 24.26 -13.15
C ILE A 142 -10.19 23.15 -13.08
N CYS A 143 -10.57 21.88 -13.24
CA CYS A 143 -9.62 20.77 -13.27
C CYS A 143 -8.62 20.90 -14.42
N LYS A 144 -9.08 21.28 -15.62
CA LYS A 144 -8.20 21.53 -16.77
C LYS A 144 -7.19 22.63 -16.47
N HIS A 145 -7.60 23.74 -15.85
CA HIS A 145 -6.67 24.80 -15.46
C HIS A 145 -5.68 24.36 -14.38
N ILE A 146 -6.06 23.45 -13.46
CA ILE A 146 -5.11 22.83 -12.53
C ILE A 146 -4.06 22.00 -13.29
N VAL A 147 -4.48 21.20 -14.28
CA VAL A 147 -3.53 20.46 -15.13
C VAL A 147 -2.60 21.41 -15.88
N MET A 148 -3.16 22.44 -16.53
CA MET A 148 -2.39 23.46 -17.25
C MET A 148 -1.43 24.22 -16.33
N HIS A 149 -1.82 24.48 -15.09
CA HIS A 149 -0.93 25.11 -14.11
C HIS A 149 0.30 24.23 -13.86
N TYR A 150 0.13 22.92 -13.64
CA TYR A 150 1.26 22.05 -13.32
C TYR A 150 2.04 21.52 -14.52
N ASN A 151 1.45 21.48 -15.71
CA ASN A 151 2.08 20.92 -16.91
C ASN A 151 2.49 21.96 -17.97
N ASP A 152 1.79 23.09 -18.06
CA ASP A 152 1.93 24.06 -19.16
C ASP A 152 2.33 25.47 -18.70
N GLY A 153 2.54 25.70 -17.41
CA GLY A 153 2.96 27.01 -16.89
C GLY A 153 1.83 28.05 -16.76
N TRP A 154 0.55 27.64 -16.90
CA TRP A 154 -0.59 28.56 -16.76
C TRP A 154 -0.64 29.19 -15.36
N CYS A 155 -1.05 30.46 -15.24
CA CYS A 155 -1.10 31.18 -13.96
C CYS A 155 0.24 31.11 -13.17
N HIS A 156 1.37 31.37 -13.86
CA HIS A 156 2.73 31.30 -13.30
C HIS A 156 3.11 29.91 -12.74
N GLY A 157 2.60 28.85 -13.36
CA GLY A 157 2.80 27.48 -12.92
C GLY A 157 4.10 26.83 -13.38
N TYR A 158 4.02 25.52 -13.64
CA TYR A 158 5.16 24.62 -13.82
C TYR A 158 5.02 23.76 -15.08
N HIS A 159 6.08 23.00 -15.38
CA HIS A 159 6.14 21.99 -16.44
C HIS A 159 6.55 20.64 -15.86
N PHE A 160 5.80 20.16 -14.88
CA PHE A 160 6.10 18.94 -14.14
C PHE A 160 5.72 17.65 -14.86
N ASN A 161 4.92 17.73 -15.94
CA ASN A 161 4.49 16.58 -16.73
C ASN A 161 3.83 15.50 -15.87
N ILE A 162 2.94 15.93 -14.96
CA ILE A 162 2.13 15.05 -14.13
C ILE A 162 1.19 14.27 -15.05
N LYS A 163 1.31 12.95 -15.01
CA LYS A 163 0.62 12.06 -15.94
C LYS A 163 -0.71 11.51 -15.41
N TYR A 164 -0.78 11.20 -14.11
CA TYR A 164 -1.91 10.51 -13.50
C TYR A 164 -2.83 11.48 -12.75
N TRP A 165 -4.11 11.47 -13.13
CA TRP A 165 -5.16 12.32 -12.58
C TRP A 165 -6.39 11.48 -12.22
N GLU A 166 -6.64 11.35 -10.93
CA GLU A 166 -7.79 10.60 -10.39
C GLU A 166 -8.94 11.54 -10.07
N ILE A 167 -10.16 11.14 -10.43
CA ILE A 167 -11.37 11.93 -10.22
C ILE A 167 -12.07 11.49 -8.94
N TRP A 168 -12.10 12.43 -7.98
CA TRP A 168 -12.71 12.34 -6.65
C TRP A 168 -12.03 11.34 -5.70
N ASN A 169 -12.64 11.11 -4.53
CA ASN A 169 -12.25 10.11 -3.56
C ASN A 169 -13.48 9.47 -2.91
N GLU A 170 -13.55 8.14 -2.87
CA GLU A 170 -14.56 7.35 -2.16
C GLU A 170 -16.02 7.84 -2.35
N PRO A 171 -16.50 7.96 -3.61
CA PRO A 171 -17.85 8.44 -3.88
C PRO A 171 -18.95 7.50 -3.36
N ASP A 172 -18.58 6.29 -2.94
CA ASP A 172 -19.45 5.31 -2.29
C ASP A 172 -19.63 5.53 -0.79
N LEU A 173 -18.90 6.48 -0.17
CA LEU A 173 -19.02 6.81 1.24
C LEU A 173 -19.66 8.18 1.48
N LYS A 174 -20.70 8.19 2.30
CA LYS A 174 -21.33 9.41 2.79
C LYS A 174 -20.33 10.25 3.60
N GLY A 175 -20.31 11.55 3.37
CA GLY A 175 -19.30 12.45 3.92
C GLY A 175 -18.09 12.68 3.00
N PHE A 176 -17.82 11.77 2.07
CA PHE A 176 -16.92 12.01 0.93
C PHE A 176 -17.69 12.40 -0.34
N TRP A 177 -18.88 11.82 -0.52
CA TRP A 177 -19.82 12.20 -1.57
C TRP A 177 -21.26 12.07 -1.07
N ASN A 178 -22.04 13.12 -1.27
CA ASN A 178 -23.44 13.19 -0.83
C ASN A 178 -24.42 13.32 -2.02
N GLY A 179 -23.98 12.93 -3.23
CA GLY A 179 -24.83 12.76 -4.40
C GLY A 179 -25.18 11.29 -4.67
N THR A 180 -25.82 11.02 -5.80
CA THR A 180 -26.04 9.65 -6.27
C THR A 180 -24.81 9.11 -7.02
N ALA A 181 -24.84 7.81 -7.36
CA ALA A 181 -23.80 7.24 -8.21
C ALA A 181 -23.83 7.86 -9.63
N GLU A 182 -25.02 8.14 -10.15
CA GLU A 182 -25.23 8.79 -11.45
C GLU A 182 -24.70 10.23 -11.46
N ASP A 183 -24.83 10.97 -10.36
CA ASP A 183 -24.19 12.28 -10.23
C ASP A 183 -22.67 12.15 -10.38
N TYR A 184 -22.07 11.13 -9.77
CA TYR A 184 -20.62 10.88 -9.89
C TYR A 184 -20.25 10.46 -11.32
N TYR A 185 -21.07 9.62 -11.97
CA TYR A 185 -20.84 9.23 -13.36
C TYR A 185 -20.82 10.43 -14.30
N GLY A 186 -21.78 11.35 -14.14
CA GLY A 186 -21.84 12.59 -14.92
C GLY A 186 -20.64 13.51 -14.65
N LEU A 187 -20.19 13.62 -13.39
CA LEU A 187 -18.98 14.36 -13.04
C LEU A 187 -17.74 13.75 -13.71
N TYR A 188 -17.59 12.43 -13.61
CA TYR A 188 -16.49 11.68 -14.22
C TYR A 188 -16.50 11.85 -15.74
N GLU A 189 -17.64 11.64 -16.40
CA GLU A 189 -17.79 11.76 -17.85
C GLU A 189 -17.31 13.11 -18.37
N ILE A 190 -17.87 14.19 -17.83
CA ILE A 190 -17.58 15.54 -18.30
C ILE A 190 -16.12 15.88 -18.06
N THR A 191 -15.57 15.50 -16.92
CA THR A 191 -14.17 15.78 -16.57
C THR A 191 -13.21 14.97 -17.44
N ALA A 192 -13.43 13.66 -17.57
CA ALA A 192 -12.55 12.79 -18.36
C ALA A 192 -12.52 13.21 -19.83
N LYS A 193 -13.68 13.55 -20.43
CA LYS A 193 -13.75 14.08 -21.80
C LYS A 193 -13.02 15.42 -21.92
N THR A 194 -13.29 16.37 -21.02
CA THR A 194 -12.63 17.69 -21.02
C THR A 194 -11.11 17.57 -20.94
N LEU A 195 -10.59 16.74 -20.03
CA LEU A 195 -9.15 16.57 -19.85
C LEU A 195 -8.50 15.84 -21.03
N LYS A 196 -9.15 14.83 -21.61
CA LYS A 196 -8.62 14.09 -22.77
C LYS A 196 -8.70 14.89 -24.08
N GLU A 197 -9.68 15.78 -24.22
CA GLU A 197 -9.75 16.73 -25.33
C GLU A 197 -8.61 17.76 -25.25
N TYR A 198 -8.26 18.19 -24.05
CA TYR A 198 -7.14 19.10 -23.80
C TYR A 198 -5.78 18.41 -24.01
N ASP A 199 -5.55 17.26 -23.38
CA ASP A 199 -4.34 16.44 -23.56
C ASP A 199 -4.68 14.95 -23.47
N ALA A 200 -4.68 14.29 -24.63
CA ALA A 200 -4.99 12.87 -24.76
C ALA A 200 -3.96 11.95 -24.06
N SER A 201 -2.76 12.46 -23.76
CA SER A 201 -1.66 11.69 -23.14
C SER A 201 -1.83 11.49 -21.64
N LEU A 202 -2.68 12.30 -20.99
CA LEU A 202 -3.01 12.17 -19.57
C LEU A 202 -3.65 10.81 -19.29
N LYS A 203 -3.31 10.24 -18.14
CA LYS A 203 -3.93 9.05 -17.57
C LYS A 203 -5.03 9.50 -16.62
N ILE A 204 -6.29 9.28 -17.00
CA ILE A 204 -7.47 9.66 -16.23
C ILE A 204 -8.16 8.40 -15.70
N GLY A 205 -8.58 8.44 -14.44
CA GLY A 205 -9.23 7.28 -13.83
C GLY A 205 -10.00 7.56 -12.55
N GLY A 206 -10.63 6.50 -12.06
CA GLY A 206 -11.58 6.48 -10.95
C GLY A 206 -12.15 5.06 -10.78
N PRO A 207 -13.17 4.83 -9.93
CA PRO A 207 -13.91 5.82 -9.18
C PRO A 207 -13.34 6.08 -7.79
N CYS A 208 -12.18 5.50 -7.45
CA CYS A 208 -11.60 5.59 -6.12
C CYS A 208 -12.52 4.97 -5.05
N VAL A 209 -13.16 3.84 -5.36
CA VAL A 209 -14.19 3.21 -4.52
C VAL A 209 -13.58 2.71 -3.19
N ALA A 210 -14.20 3.05 -2.06
CA ALA A 210 -13.78 2.61 -0.73
C ALA A 210 -13.94 1.10 -0.53
N SER A 211 -14.96 0.53 -1.16
CA SER A 211 -15.28 -0.90 -1.10
C SER A 211 -15.64 -1.47 -2.47
N ILE A 212 -14.84 -2.41 -2.96
CA ILE A 212 -15.11 -3.18 -4.19
C ILE A 212 -16.36 -4.08 -4.11
N LYS A 213 -17.09 -4.06 -2.99
CA LYS A 213 -18.40 -4.73 -2.84
C LYS A 213 -19.57 -3.81 -3.19
N ASN A 214 -19.33 -2.50 -3.34
CA ASN A 214 -20.36 -1.58 -3.76
C ASN A 214 -20.54 -1.70 -5.28
N GLU A 215 -21.58 -2.42 -5.70
CA GLU A 215 -21.84 -2.72 -7.12
C GLU A 215 -22.07 -1.47 -7.97
N ASN A 216 -22.64 -0.40 -7.40
CA ASN A 216 -22.84 0.86 -8.13
C ASN A 216 -21.49 1.38 -8.65
N PHE A 217 -20.48 1.46 -7.80
CA PHE A 217 -19.17 1.98 -8.22
C PHE A 217 -18.22 0.92 -8.76
N THR A 218 -18.48 -0.37 -8.53
CA THR A 218 -17.57 -1.44 -8.94
C THR A 218 -17.95 -2.05 -10.29
N SER A 219 -19.22 -2.43 -10.50
CA SER A 219 -19.70 -3.02 -11.76
C SER A 219 -20.51 -2.04 -12.62
N GLU A 220 -21.37 -1.21 -12.01
CA GLU A 220 -22.20 -0.28 -12.79
C GLU A 220 -21.39 0.91 -13.35
N PHE A 221 -20.35 1.37 -12.65
CA PHE A 221 -19.48 2.41 -13.18
C PHE A 221 -18.73 2.00 -14.46
N PRO A 222 -17.99 0.86 -14.54
CA PRO A 222 -17.42 0.40 -15.80
C PRO A 222 -18.47 0.17 -16.91
N ASN A 223 -19.65 -0.34 -16.56
CA ASN A 223 -20.77 -0.49 -17.49
C ASN A 223 -21.20 0.86 -18.08
N TYR A 224 -21.34 1.88 -17.24
CA TYR A 224 -21.66 3.24 -17.66
C TYR A 224 -20.57 3.82 -18.57
N VAL A 225 -19.30 3.70 -18.17
CA VAL A 225 -18.13 4.17 -18.92
C VAL A 225 -18.10 3.58 -20.33
N VAL A 226 -18.28 2.26 -20.47
CA VAL A 226 -18.27 1.59 -21.77
C VAL A 226 -19.49 1.95 -22.61
N SER A 227 -20.69 1.96 -22.02
CA SER A 227 -21.93 2.27 -22.76
C SER A 227 -22.00 3.71 -23.28
N HIS A 228 -21.29 4.65 -22.65
CA HIS A 228 -21.25 6.06 -23.03
C HIS A 228 -19.93 6.45 -23.74
N ASN A 229 -19.06 5.47 -24.04
CA ASN A 229 -17.76 5.66 -24.69
C ASN A 229 -16.91 6.74 -23.99
N ILE A 230 -16.82 6.64 -22.65
CA ILE A 230 -16.09 7.58 -21.81
C ILE A 230 -14.62 7.09 -21.69
N PRO A 231 -13.62 7.98 -21.79
CA PRO A 231 -12.24 7.61 -21.56
C PRO A 231 -12.00 7.10 -20.12
N ILE A 232 -11.32 5.97 -19.98
CA ILE A 232 -10.79 5.47 -18.72
C ILE A 232 -9.43 4.82 -18.97
N ASP A 233 -8.39 5.34 -18.32
CA ASP A 233 -7.04 4.80 -18.44
C ASP A 233 -6.70 3.89 -17.25
N PHE A 234 -7.32 4.11 -16.10
CA PHE A 234 -7.18 3.25 -14.93
C PHE A 234 -8.44 3.19 -14.08
N PHE A 235 -8.65 2.05 -13.43
CA PHE A 235 -9.67 1.83 -12.40
C PHE A 235 -9.00 1.84 -11.02
N SER A 236 -9.50 2.67 -10.12
CA SER A 236 -8.94 2.83 -8.78
C SER A 236 -9.89 2.42 -7.66
N TRP A 237 -9.33 1.77 -6.64
CA TRP A 237 -10.07 1.22 -5.50
C TRP A 237 -9.22 1.18 -4.23
N HIS A 238 -9.89 1.14 -3.08
CA HIS A 238 -9.26 1.06 -1.78
C HIS A 238 -9.53 -0.29 -1.12
N MET A 239 -8.65 -0.67 -0.19
CA MET A 239 -8.91 -1.82 0.68
C MET A 239 -8.14 -1.76 1.99
N TYR A 240 -8.86 -2.02 3.07
CA TYR A 240 -8.30 -2.18 4.41
C TYR A 240 -8.73 -3.54 4.95
N ASP A 241 -7.78 -4.45 5.16
CA ASP A 241 -8.09 -5.84 5.54
C ASP A 241 -7.03 -6.37 6.52
N SER A 242 -7.37 -7.41 7.26
CA SER A 242 -6.47 -8.06 8.22
C SER A 242 -5.68 -9.22 7.60
N ASN A 243 -6.03 -9.66 6.39
CA ASN A 243 -5.41 -10.78 5.67
C ASN A 243 -4.78 -10.32 4.34
N PRO A 244 -3.45 -10.40 4.19
CA PRO A 244 -2.75 -10.07 2.94
C PRO A 244 -3.29 -10.79 1.69
N TYR A 245 -3.74 -12.04 1.82
CA TYR A 245 -4.26 -12.82 0.68
C TYR A 245 -5.57 -12.24 0.12
N ASN A 246 -6.32 -11.47 0.91
CA ASN A 246 -7.54 -10.84 0.42
C ASN A 246 -7.23 -9.73 -0.61
N PHE A 247 -6.09 -9.05 -0.52
CA PHE A 247 -5.67 -8.07 -1.52
C PHE A 247 -5.33 -8.72 -2.86
N TYR A 248 -4.66 -9.88 -2.83
CA TYR A 248 -4.40 -10.69 -4.04
C TYR A 248 -5.71 -11.03 -4.76
N LYS A 249 -6.68 -11.58 -4.03
CA LYS A 249 -8.00 -11.94 -4.57
C LYS A 249 -8.77 -10.73 -5.07
N ALA A 250 -8.76 -9.62 -4.32
CA ALA A 250 -9.43 -8.38 -4.70
C ALA A 250 -8.89 -7.83 -6.03
N SER A 251 -7.56 -7.78 -6.17
CA SER A 251 -6.93 -7.32 -7.41
C SER A 251 -7.26 -8.21 -8.61
N LEU A 252 -7.25 -9.54 -8.44
CA LEU A 252 -7.67 -10.46 -9.50
C LEU A 252 -9.15 -10.34 -9.86
N TYR A 253 -10.00 -10.09 -8.86
CA TYR A 253 -11.42 -9.82 -9.09
C TYR A 253 -11.63 -8.54 -9.92
N VAL A 254 -10.98 -7.44 -9.55
CA VAL A 254 -11.05 -6.17 -10.30
C VAL A 254 -10.53 -6.36 -11.73
N ARG A 255 -9.38 -7.02 -11.91
CA ARG A 255 -8.86 -7.32 -13.26
C ARG A 255 -9.86 -8.09 -14.10
N LYS A 256 -10.42 -9.18 -13.56
CA LYS A 256 -11.42 -10.00 -14.26
C LYS A 256 -12.69 -9.20 -14.60
N LEU A 257 -13.11 -8.31 -13.71
CA LEU A 257 -14.26 -7.44 -13.93
C LEU A 257 -14.00 -6.49 -15.10
N LEU A 258 -12.87 -5.78 -15.11
CA LEU A 258 -12.49 -4.89 -16.21
C LEU A 258 -12.39 -5.64 -17.55
N ASP A 259 -11.81 -6.83 -17.56
CA ASP A 259 -11.71 -7.68 -18.75
C ASP A 259 -13.09 -8.09 -19.28
N SER A 260 -14.08 -8.29 -18.41
CA SER A 260 -15.46 -8.63 -18.79
C SER A 260 -16.18 -7.49 -19.52
N TYR A 261 -15.74 -6.25 -19.30
CA TYR A 261 -16.21 -5.06 -20.02
C TYR A 261 -15.33 -4.71 -21.23
N GLY A 262 -14.33 -5.52 -21.57
CA GLY A 262 -13.40 -5.26 -22.68
C GLY A 262 -12.33 -4.20 -22.37
N LEU A 263 -12.18 -3.79 -21.10
CA LEU A 263 -11.23 -2.77 -20.65
C LEU A 263 -9.83 -3.35 -20.39
N TYR A 264 -9.29 -4.11 -21.35
CA TYR A 264 -8.01 -4.84 -21.20
C TYR A 264 -6.81 -3.92 -20.96
N GLY A 265 -6.84 -2.70 -21.51
CA GLY A 265 -5.78 -1.69 -21.34
C GLY A 265 -5.97 -0.77 -20.14
N CYS A 266 -7.09 -0.88 -19.41
CA CYS A 266 -7.34 -0.07 -18.22
C CYS A 266 -6.49 -0.60 -17.06
N GLU A 267 -5.61 0.23 -16.52
CA GLU A 267 -4.73 -0.14 -15.40
C GLU A 267 -5.56 -0.40 -14.13
N ASN A 268 -5.18 -1.40 -13.34
CA ASN A 268 -5.82 -1.73 -12.07
C ASN A 268 -4.97 -1.15 -10.94
N ILE A 269 -5.46 -0.14 -10.22
CA ILE A 269 -4.68 0.60 -9.23
C ILE A 269 -5.36 0.55 -7.86
N ASN A 270 -4.63 0.14 -6.83
CA ASN A 270 -5.08 0.30 -5.46
C ASN A 270 -4.56 1.64 -4.92
N THR A 271 -5.43 2.64 -4.80
CA THR A 271 -5.04 4.01 -4.43
C THR A 271 -5.01 4.25 -2.92
N GLU A 272 -5.53 3.31 -2.11
CA GLU A 272 -5.30 3.27 -0.65
C GLU A 272 -5.35 1.83 -0.12
N TRP A 273 -4.26 1.41 0.54
CA TRP A 273 -4.24 0.19 1.33
C TRP A 273 -3.52 0.29 2.67
N ASN A 274 -4.01 -0.49 3.62
CA ASN A 274 -3.35 -0.77 4.91
C ASN A 274 -3.96 -2.03 5.57
N ILE A 275 -3.39 -2.45 6.69
CA ILE A 275 -4.06 -3.33 7.64
C ILE A 275 -5.39 -2.70 8.10
N ASP A 276 -6.34 -3.56 8.45
CA ASP A 276 -7.68 -3.19 8.94
C ASP A 276 -7.68 -1.95 9.87
N ILE A 277 -8.46 -0.94 9.48
CA ILE A 277 -8.65 0.33 10.21
C ILE A 277 -9.17 0.07 11.63
N LEU A 278 -9.90 -1.03 11.87
CA LEU A 278 -10.44 -1.37 13.19
C LEU A 278 -9.42 -2.05 14.11
N SER A 279 -8.24 -2.44 13.61
CA SER A 279 -7.19 -3.05 14.44
C SER A 279 -6.60 -2.06 15.48
N PRO A 280 -6.22 -2.50 16.68
CA PRO A 280 -5.61 -1.62 17.70
C PRO A 280 -4.34 -0.91 17.20
N GLN A 281 -4.04 0.31 17.69
CA GLN A 281 -2.86 1.05 17.22
C GLN A 281 -1.55 0.28 17.40
N ARG A 282 -1.43 -0.51 18.49
CA ARG A 282 -0.24 -1.34 18.70
C ARG A 282 0.01 -2.30 17.54
N ASP A 283 -1.03 -2.80 16.87
CA ASP A 283 -0.91 -3.79 15.82
C ASP A 283 -0.42 -3.13 14.52
N LYS A 284 -0.76 -1.84 14.34
CA LYS A 284 -0.35 -0.99 13.21
C LYS A 284 1.09 -0.51 13.33
N ASP A 285 1.55 -0.24 14.54
CA ASP A 285 2.90 0.26 14.81
C ASP A 285 3.95 -0.88 14.99
N SER A 286 3.52 -2.14 15.13
CA SER A 286 4.39 -3.29 15.51
C SER A 286 4.87 -4.17 14.36
N GLU A 287 5.67 -5.18 14.69
CA GLU A 287 6.15 -6.23 13.79
C GLU A 287 5.01 -6.97 13.06
N LYS A 288 3.80 -7.00 13.65
CA LYS A 288 2.61 -7.52 12.99
C LYS A 288 2.32 -6.78 11.67
N ASN A 289 2.37 -5.44 11.67
CA ASN A 289 2.17 -4.68 10.45
C ASN A 289 3.37 -4.74 9.50
N ALA A 290 4.58 -4.98 10.01
CA ALA A 290 5.75 -5.23 9.15
C ALA A 290 5.59 -6.54 8.36
N ALA A 291 5.20 -7.64 9.04
CA ALA A 291 4.90 -8.90 8.38
C ALA A 291 3.71 -8.78 7.42
N PHE A 292 2.62 -8.11 7.84
CA PHE A 292 1.49 -7.82 6.95
C PHE A 292 1.93 -7.07 5.69
N THR A 293 2.69 -5.99 5.85
CA THR A 293 3.18 -5.14 4.76
C THR A 293 4.05 -5.96 3.80
N ALA A 294 5.03 -6.72 4.32
CA ALA A 294 5.87 -7.57 3.48
C ALA A 294 5.06 -8.64 2.73
N SER A 295 4.08 -9.27 3.38
CA SER A 295 3.18 -10.23 2.72
C SER A 295 2.36 -9.59 1.60
N CYS A 296 1.85 -8.36 1.78
CA CYS A 296 1.14 -7.64 0.72
C CYS A 296 2.06 -7.30 -0.46
N LEU A 297 3.27 -6.79 -0.22
CA LEU A 297 4.24 -6.47 -1.28
C LEU A 297 4.63 -7.70 -2.12
N ILE A 298 4.74 -8.86 -1.48
CA ILE A 298 4.92 -10.16 -2.15
C ILE A 298 3.66 -10.52 -2.95
N ALA A 299 2.48 -10.37 -2.34
CA ALA A 299 1.21 -10.69 -2.98
C ALA A 299 0.93 -9.86 -4.25
N PHE A 300 1.39 -8.62 -4.26
CA PHE A 300 1.18 -7.72 -5.39
C PHE A 300 1.95 -8.09 -6.67
N GLN A 301 2.98 -8.93 -6.59
CA GLN A 301 3.78 -9.32 -7.76
C GLN A 301 2.97 -10.07 -8.82
N ASN A 302 1.97 -10.85 -8.40
CA ASN A 302 1.30 -11.82 -9.27
C ASN A 302 -0.22 -11.58 -9.38
N CYS A 303 -0.71 -10.37 -9.12
CA CYS A 303 -2.15 -10.08 -9.07
C CYS A 303 -2.65 -9.00 -10.06
N ASN A 304 -1.88 -8.70 -11.12
CA ASN A 304 -2.22 -7.67 -12.13
C ASN A 304 -2.54 -6.30 -11.51
N LEU A 305 -1.72 -5.89 -10.54
CA LEU A 305 -1.82 -4.59 -9.89
C LEU A 305 -0.77 -3.64 -10.47
N GLU A 306 -1.19 -2.46 -10.90
CA GLU A 306 -0.31 -1.49 -11.52
C GLU A 306 0.41 -0.62 -10.49
N TYR A 307 -0.30 -0.07 -9.51
CA TYR A 307 0.29 0.63 -8.38
C TYR A 307 -0.50 0.32 -7.10
N ALA A 308 0.15 0.47 -5.94
CA ALA A 308 -0.45 0.15 -4.64
C ALA A 308 -0.06 1.20 -3.58
N PHE A 309 -0.86 2.24 -3.46
CA PHE A 309 -0.56 3.39 -2.62
C PHE A 309 -0.86 3.11 -1.14
N ARG A 310 0.20 3.01 -0.35
CA ARG A 310 0.11 2.80 1.09
C ARG A 310 -0.49 4.04 1.78
N TYR A 311 -1.59 3.87 2.50
CA TYR A 311 -2.15 4.94 3.33
C TYR A 311 -1.63 4.80 4.78
N ARG A 312 -0.66 5.58 5.27
CA ARG A 312 -0.08 6.80 4.67
C ARG A 312 1.37 7.04 5.11
N GLY A 313 1.95 8.14 4.68
CA GLY A 313 3.29 8.59 5.04
C GLY A 313 3.49 9.02 6.50
N THR A 314 3.03 10.23 6.81
CA THR A 314 3.29 10.94 8.07
C THR A 314 2.14 10.79 9.06
N GLN A 315 2.46 10.74 10.36
CA GLN A 315 1.47 10.83 11.44
C GLN A 315 1.03 12.28 11.69
N ASP A 316 -0.28 12.53 11.80
CA ASP A 316 -0.89 13.86 12.04
C ASP A 316 -0.72 14.45 13.47
N ASN A 317 0.12 13.85 14.32
CA ASN A 317 0.30 14.18 15.75
C ASN A 317 -1.01 14.25 16.60
N SER A 318 -2.11 13.65 16.14
CA SER A 318 -3.35 13.58 16.91
C SER A 318 -3.31 12.44 17.94
N TRP A 319 -3.19 12.81 19.22
CA TRP A 319 -3.20 11.86 20.33
C TRP A 319 -4.48 11.00 20.34
N LEU A 320 -5.64 11.64 20.14
CA LEU A 320 -6.93 10.95 20.17
C LEU A 320 -7.08 9.99 18.99
N ALA A 321 -6.71 10.41 17.78
CA ALA A 321 -6.74 9.53 16.61
C ALA A 321 -5.83 8.32 16.85
N ARG A 322 -4.63 8.54 17.39
CA ARG A 322 -3.70 7.45 17.70
C ARG A 322 -4.21 6.53 18.82
N LEU A 323 -4.84 7.07 19.86
CA LEU A 323 -5.48 6.27 20.92
C LEU A 323 -6.59 5.39 20.34
N LEU A 324 -7.42 5.95 19.47
CA LEU A 324 -8.50 5.24 18.79
C LEU A 324 -8.01 4.35 17.65
N GLY A 325 -6.70 4.21 17.41
CA GLY A 325 -6.17 3.33 16.38
C GLY A 325 -6.39 3.83 14.96
N LEU A 326 -6.51 5.14 14.73
CA LEU A 326 -6.72 5.73 13.41
C LEU A 326 -5.44 6.26 12.76
N ASP A 327 -4.27 6.00 13.37
CA ASP A 327 -2.99 6.37 12.81
C ASP A 327 -2.41 5.22 11.97
N LEU A 328 -2.32 5.47 10.67
CA LEU A 328 -1.98 4.50 9.62
C LEU A 328 -0.60 4.74 9.00
N SER A 329 0.15 5.71 9.55
CA SER A 329 1.41 6.22 9.02
C SER A 329 2.57 5.21 9.05
N LEU A 330 3.56 5.40 8.18
CA LEU A 330 4.86 4.72 8.25
C LEU A 330 5.84 5.41 9.21
N PHE A 331 5.65 6.71 9.43
CA PHE A 331 6.54 7.54 10.23
C PHE A 331 5.78 8.33 11.29
N THR A 332 6.37 8.45 12.47
CA THR A 332 5.85 9.38 13.49
C THR A 332 6.01 10.83 13.02
N TYR A 333 5.29 11.75 13.66
CA TYR A 333 5.31 13.17 13.31
C TYR A 333 6.73 13.78 13.46
N ASP A 334 7.57 13.23 14.34
CA ASP A 334 8.98 13.60 14.53
C ASP A 334 9.96 12.80 13.64
N GLY A 335 9.44 12.07 12.66
CA GLY A 335 10.24 11.43 11.60
C GLY A 335 10.88 10.10 11.96
N LYS A 336 10.47 9.46 13.07
CA LYS A 336 10.95 8.12 13.44
C LYS A 336 10.21 7.06 12.65
N TYR A 337 10.93 6.02 12.28
CA TYR A 337 10.40 4.85 11.60
C TYR A 337 9.42 4.12 12.51
N LYS A 338 8.33 3.63 11.94
CA LYS A 338 7.55 2.54 12.55
C LYS A 338 7.93 1.21 11.90
N MET A 339 7.62 0.10 12.58
CA MET A 339 7.95 -1.25 12.08
C MET A 339 7.56 -1.52 10.62
N PRO A 340 6.37 -1.14 10.10
CA PRO A 340 6.02 -1.37 8.70
C PRO A 340 6.94 -0.66 7.69
N ALA A 341 7.61 0.44 8.06
CA ALA A 341 8.58 1.09 7.17
C ALA A 341 9.83 0.22 6.92
N LEU A 342 10.17 -0.67 7.86
CA LEU A 342 11.29 -1.60 7.68
C LEU A 342 11.00 -2.69 6.66
N ALA A 343 9.73 -3.06 6.45
CA ALA A 343 9.34 -3.97 5.39
C ALA A 343 9.60 -3.35 4.01
N TYR A 344 9.28 -2.06 3.84
CA TYR A 344 9.64 -1.30 2.65
C TYR A 344 11.15 -1.21 2.46
N LEU A 345 11.91 -0.94 3.52
CA LEU A 345 13.38 -0.90 3.45
C LEU A 345 13.98 -2.24 2.99
N ALA A 346 13.51 -3.36 3.56
CA ALA A 346 13.95 -4.69 3.16
C ALA A 346 13.60 -5.00 1.70
N PHE A 347 12.40 -4.62 1.27
CA PHE A 347 11.96 -4.80 -0.12
C PHE A 347 12.75 -3.90 -1.08
N HIS A 348 13.07 -2.66 -0.69
CA HIS A 348 13.91 -1.74 -1.45
C HIS A 348 15.33 -2.28 -1.66
N TYR A 349 15.92 -2.98 -0.69
CA TYR A 349 17.22 -3.64 -0.89
C TYR A 349 17.23 -4.67 -2.02
N MET A 350 16.07 -5.22 -2.38
CA MET A 350 15.92 -6.13 -3.53
C MET A 350 16.08 -5.42 -4.89
N GLU A 351 16.17 -4.09 -4.95
CA GLU A 351 16.58 -3.38 -6.18
C GLU A 351 17.98 -3.80 -6.67
N ASN A 352 18.83 -4.28 -5.76
CA ASN A 352 20.13 -4.88 -6.09
C ASN A 352 20.00 -6.26 -6.77
N THR A 353 18.80 -6.86 -6.75
CA THR A 353 18.48 -8.17 -7.30
C THR A 353 17.14 -8.15 -8.04
N PRO A 354 17.01 -7.33 -9.11
CA PRO A 354 15.71 -6.95 -9.66
C PRO A 354 15.08 -8.02 -10.56
N TYR A 355 15.80 -9.10 -10.88
CA TYR A 355 15.28 -10.20 -11.69
C TYR A 355 14.63 -11.21 -10.74
N MET A 356 13.31 -11.34 -10.82
CA MET A 356 12.55 -12.20 -9.92
C MET A 356 12.84 -13.66 -10.28
N ILE A 357 13.06 -14.50 -9.27
CA ILE A 357 13.12 -15.96 -9.44
C ILE A 357 11.71 -16.52 -9.20
N GLU A 358 11.16 -16.26 -8.02
CA GLU A 358 9.81 -16.67 -7.63
C GLU A 358 9.21 -15.67 -6.64
N ALA A 359 7.88 -15.52 -6.66
CA ALA A 359 7.10 -14.95 -5.58
C ALA A 359 5.98 -15.94 -5.20
N ASN A 360 5.99 -16.40 -3.95
CA ASN A 360 5.06 -17.38 -3.42
C ASN A 360 4.19 -16.78 -2.33
N ILE A 361 2.86 -16.90 -2.50
CA ILE A 361 1.86 -16.34 -1.59
C ILE A 361 1.19 -17.50 -0.84
N GLY A 362 1.72 -17.84 0.33
CA GLY A 362 1.10 -18.84 1.21
C GLY A 362 0.08 -18.24 2.18
N ASN A 363 -0.75 -19.12 2.76
CA ASN A 363 -1.71 -18.76 3.80
C ASN A 363 -0.99 -18.58 5.16
N GLY A 364 -0.37 -17.41 5.34
CA GLY A 364 0.35 -17.01 6.56
C GLY A 364 1.83 -16.76 6.32
N THR A 365 2.53 -17.67 5.62
CA THR A 365 3.94 -17.50 5.24
C THR A 365 4.04 -17.26 3.73
N SER A 366 4.82 -16.27 3.31
CA SER A 366 5.03 -15.91 1.90
C SER A 366 6.50 -15.57 1.68
N TYR A 367 7.00 -15.73 0.46
CA TYR A 367 8.35 -15.29 0.13
C TYR A 367 8.46 -14.75 -1.29
N ILE A 368 9.50 -13.95 -1.53
CA ILE A 368 9.95 -13.55 -2.86
C ILE A 368 11.46 -13.65 -2.94
N ALA A 369 11.97 -14.12 -4.07
CA ALA A 369 13.39 -14.22 -4.33
C ALA A 369 13.76 -13.45 -5.61
N GLY A 370 14.94 -12.82 -5.56
CA GLY A 370 15.49 -12.09 -6.69
C GLY A 370 16.98 -12.33 -6.87
N VAL A 371 17.45 -12.16 -8.10
CA VAL A 371 18.87 -12.23 -8.47
C VAL A 371 19.32 -10.98 -9.23
N SER A 372 20.59 -10.64 -9.08
CA SER A 372 21.26 -9.58 -9.85
C SER A 372 21.60 -10.03 -11.27
N LYS A 373 21.78 -9.08 -12.20
CA LYS A 373 22.10 -9.40 -13.60
C LYS A 373 23.38 -10.24 -13.74
N ASP A 374 24.39 -9.93 -12.93
CA ASP A 374 25.68 -10.60 -12.89
C ASP A 374 25.70 -11.82 -11.95
N LYS A 375 24.54 -12.15 -11.35
CA LYS A 375 24.35 -13.24 -10.38
C LYS A 375 25.21 -13.15 -9.12
N ARG A 376 25.86 -12.01 -8.85
CA ARG A 376 26.73 -11.83 -7.67
C ARG A 376 25.98 -11.54 -6.38
N ASN A 377 24.72 -11.16 -6.51
CA ASN A 377 23.78 -10.93 -5.42
C ASN A 377 22.51 -11.78 -5.63
N VAL A 378 22.06 -12.43 -4.57
CA VAL A 378 20.76 -13.10 -4.45
C VAL A 378 20.09 -12.62 -3.17
N SER A 379 18.80 -12.35 -3.24
CA SER A 379 18.02 -11.94 -2.08
C SER A 379 16.73 -12.75 -1.96
N ILE A 380 16.31 -12.99 -0.73
CA ILE A 380 15.06 -13.67 -0.40
C ILE A 380 14.41 -12.90 0.74
N LEU A 381 13.20 -12.40 0.52
CA LEU A 381 12.38 -11.80 1.56
C LEU A 381 11.28 -12.79 1.94
N ILE A 382 11.27 -13.22 3.19
CA ILE A 382 10.27 -14.15 3.74
C ILE A 382 9.46 -13.40 4.78
N SER A 383 8.13 -13.41 4.65
CA SER A 383 7.21 -12.85 5.64
C SER A 383 6.39 -13.96 6.27
N ASN A 384 6.30 -13.99 7.60
CA ASN A 384 5.39 -14.87 8.32
C ASN A 384 4.38 -14.07 9.16
N TYR A 385 3.21 -13.87 8.58
CA TYR A 385 2.02 -13.31 9.23
C TYR A 385 1.08 -14.41 9.79
N GLY A 386 1.60 -15.63 9.95
CA GLY A 386 0.89 -16.79 10.49
C GLY A 386 1.36 -17.21 11.89
N ASN A 387 1.26 -18.50 12.19
CA ASN A 387 1.87 -19.11 13.37
C ASN A 387 3.35 -19.42 13.10
N ASP A 388 4.10 -19.81 14.14
CA ASP A 388 5.47 -20.31 13.99
C ASP A 388 5.53 -21.42 12.93
N MET A 389 6.43 -21.26 11.96
CA MET A 389 6.53 -22.13 10.79
C MET A 389 7.97 -22.60 10.58
N PRO A 390 8.27 -23.90 10.70
CA PRO A 390 9.54 -24.45 10.25
C PRO A 390 9.70 -24.25 8.74
N TYR A 391 10.89 -23.85 8.30
CA TYR A 391 11.22 -23.74 6.89
C TYR A 391 12.52 -24.48 6.55
N GLU A 392 12.60 -24.89 5.30
CA GLU A 392 13.81 -25.37 4.65
C GLU A 392 14.10 -24.44 3.47
N LEU A 393 15.33 -23.96 3.40
CA LEU A 393 15.81 -23.11 2.32
C LEU A 393 16.92 -23.85 1.59
N LYS A 394 16.79 -23.92 0.28
CA LYS A 394 17.82 -24.39 -0.64
C LYS A 394 18.06 -23.31 -1.68
N ILE A 395 19.33 -22.96 -1.88
CA ILE A 395 19.78 -22.06 -2.95
C ILE A 395 20.73 -22.85 -3.84
N GLU A 396 20.38 -22.96 -5.11
CA GLU A 396 21.15 -23.69 -6.11
C GLU A 396 21.64 -22.77 -7.22
N ASN A 397 22.66 -23.24 -7.94
CA ASN A 397 23.24 -22.56 -9.11
C ASN A 397 23.76 -21.14 -8.82
N LEU A 398 24.31 -20.93 -7.63
CA LEU A 398 25.17 -19.78 -7.37
C LEU A 398 26.40 -19.87 -8.26
N LEU A 399 26.99 -18.72 -8.61
CA LEU A 399 28.28 -18.72 -9.31
C LEU A 399 29.33 -19.40 -8.43
N ASP A 400 30.35 -20.01 -9.04
CA ASP A 400 31.48 -20.54 -8.30
C ASP A 400 32.36 -19.39 -7.75
N ALA A 401 31.91 -18.84 -6.63
CA ALA A 401 32.48 -17.69 -5.95
C ALA A 401 32.20 -17.81 -4.44
N ARG A 402 32.93 -17.05 -3.62
CA ARG A 402 32.65 -17.01 -2.17
C ARG A 402 31.54 -16.01 -1.88
N TYR A 403 30.36 -16.52 -1.53
CA TYR A 403 29.24 -15.72 -1.07
C TYR A 403 29.29 -15.54 0.44
N LYS A 404 29.06 -14.30 0.88
CA LYS A 404 28.67 -13.98 2.25
C LYS A 404 27.15 -13.97 2.30
N ILE A 405 26.58 -14.73 3.22
CA ILE A 405 25.13 -14.77 3.44
C ILE A 405 24.83 -14.11 4.78
N ALA A 406 23.85 -13.22 4.80
CA ALA A 406 23.35 -12.61 6.04
C ALA A 406 21.84 -12.77 6.15
N TYR A 407 21.39 -13.10 7.35
CA TYR A 407 20.00 -13.14 7.74
C TYR A 407 19.67 -11.91 8.56
N TYR A 408 18.81 -11.05 8.01
CA TYR A 408 18.27 -9.90 8.68
C TYR A 408 16.89 -10.25 9.23
N LEU A 409 16.60 -9.85 10.47
CA LEU A 409 15.33 -10.12 11.12
C LEU A 409 14.60 -8.81 11.45
N ILE A 410 13.30 -8.77 11.16
CA ILE A 410 12.33 -7.83 11.72
C ILE A 410 11.39 -8.63 12.62
N ASP A 411 11.40 -8.32 13.91
CA ASP A 411 10.45 -8.84 14.89
C ASP A 411 10.30 -7.84 16.06
N SER A 412 9.69 -8.27 17.16
CA SER A 412 9.50 -7.40 18.35
C SER A 412 10.80 -6.86 18.97
N SER A 413 11.97 -7.45 18.67
CA SER A 413 13.26 -7.12 19.26
C SER A 413 14.31 -6.67 18.25
N HIS A 414 14.10 -6.94 16.95
CA HIS A 414 15.05 -6.68 15.88
C HIS A 414 14.44 -5.76 14.82
N HIS A 415 15.18 -4.73 14.41
CA HIS A 415 14.74 -3.71 13.45
C HIS A 415 15.47 -3.84 12.12
N LEU A 416 15.29 -4.96 11.41
CA LEU A 416 16.06 -5.35 10.22
C LEU A 416 17.56 -5.45 10.53
N GLN A 417 17.89 -6.29 11.52
CA GLN A 417 19.25 -6.47 12.04
C GLN A 417 19.79 -7.85 11.68
N ILE A 418 21.10 -7.96 11.46
CA ILE A 418 21.75 -9.21 11.10
C ILE A 418 21.84 -10.10 12.34
N ILE A 419 21.11 -11.21 12.34
CA ILE A 419 21.09 -12.20 13.42
C ILE A 419 21.99 -13.41 13.15
N ARG A 420 22.35 -13.65 11.89
CA ARG A 420 23.18 -14.78 11.46
C ARG A 420 23.97 -14.42 10.21
N ARG A 421 25.20 -14.93 10.14
CA ARG A 421 26.09 -14.82 8.98
C ARG A 421 26.65 -16.19 8.63
N ASP A 422 26.56 -16.52 7.36
CA ASP A 422 27.02 -17.78 6.79
C ASP A 422 27.88 -17.52 5.55
N ASN A 423 28.47 -18.59 5.01
CA ASN A 423 29.17 -18.54 3.72
C ASN A 423 28.66 -19.67 2.83
N ALA A 424 28.69 -19.43 1.52
CA ALA A 424 28.37 -20.43 0.51
C ALA A 424 29.31 -20.32 -0.68
N SER A 425 29.35 -21.39 -1.48
CA SER A 425 29.96 -21.39 -2.81
C SER A 425 28.88 -21.58 -3.87
N SER A 426 28.73 -22.79 -4.39
CA SER A 426 27.82 -23.15 -5.48
C SER A 426 26.38 -23.42 -5.03
N THR A 427 26.21 -23.88 -3.79
CA THR A 427 24.91 -24.18 -3.19
C THR A 427 24.88 -23.76 -1.73
N TYR A 428 23.69 -23.60 -1.19
CA TYR A 428 23.48 -23.28 0.23
C TYR A 428 22.18 -23.90 0.73
N GLU A 429 22.21 -24.46 1.93
CA GLU A 429 21.05 -25.02 2.60
C GLU A 429 20.95 -24.49 4.03
N SER A 430 19.73 -24.21 4.48
CA SER A 430 19.45 -23.84 5.87
C SER A 430 18.05 -24.27 6.27
N HIS A 431 17.90 -24.64 7.53
CA HIS A 431 16.60 -24.90 8.15
C HIS A 431 16.50 -24.10 9.44
N ALA A 432 15.34 -23.54 9.71
CA ALA A 432 15.04 -22.88 10.99
C ALA A 432 13.52 -22.74 11.16
N THR A 433 13.09 -21.98 12.17
CA THR A 433 11.68 -21.65 12.38
C THR A 433 11.50 -20.15 12.21
N ILE A 434 10.58 -19.76 11.32
CA ILE A 434 10.15 -18.38 11.17
C ILE A 434 9.09 -18.13 12.23
N LYS A 435 9.32 -17.16 13.11
CA LYS A 435 8.40 -16.84 14.19
C LYS A 435 7.16 -16.11 13.67
N LYS A 436 6.06 -16.23 14.38
CA LYS A 436 4.86 -15.44 14.11
C LYS A 436 5.17 -13.94 14.05
N ASN A 437 4.58 -13.25 13.08
CA ASN A 437 4.72 -11.81 12.85
C ASN A 437 6.18 -11.37 12.65
N SER A 438 6.97 -12.16 11.93
CA SER A 438 8.37 -11.80 11.64
C SER A 438 8.63 -11.75 10.14
N VAL A 439 9.64 -10.96 9.77
CA VAL A 439 10.14 -10.86 8.40
C VAL A 439 11.62 -11.21 8.42
N ILE A 440 12.04 -12.13 7.57
CA ILE A 440 13.44 -12.50 7.36
C ILE A 440 13.84 -12.02 5.97
N PHE A 441 14.88 -11.19 5.91
CA PHE A 441 15.53 -10.83 4.66
C PHE A 441 16.88 -11.54 4.60
N ILE A 442 17.07 -12.40 3.62
CA ILE A 442 18.30 -13.15 3.39
C ILE A 442 19.00 -12.52 2.21
N TYR A 443 20.27 -12.17 2.38
CA TYR A 443 21.07 -11.57 1.31
C TYR A 443 22.38 -12.32 1.15
N ALA A 444 22.57 -12.94 -0.01
CA ALA A 444 23.80 -13.58 -0.43
C ALA A 444 24.53 -12.67 -1.40
N THR A 445 25.80 -12.34 -1.12
CA THR A 445 26.60 -11.45 -1.98
C THR A 445 28.06 -11.83 -2.02
N THR A 446 28.72 -11.62 -3.16
CA THR A 446 30.19 -11.66 -3.27
C THR A 446 30.85 -10.34 -2.86
N SER A 447 30.08 -9.33 -2.44
CA SER A 447 30.54 -7.95 -2.21
C SER A 447 30.23 -7.45 -0.80
N ARG A 448 29.47 -6.36 -0.67
CA ARG A 448 29.06 -5.71 0.57
C ARG A 448 27.60 -6.04 0.87
N LEU A 449 27.36 -6.34 2.14
CA LEU A 449 26.02 -6.53 2.69
C LEU A 449 25.27 -5.18 2.82
N PRO A 450 23.95 -5.14 2.56
CA PRO A 450 23.12 -3.98 2.87
C PRO A 450 23.22 -3.57 4.35
N PRO A 451 23.04 -2.28 4.68
CA PRO A 451 23.09 -1.85 6.07
C PRO A 451 21.89 -2.40 6.87
N GLU A 452 22.06 -2.49 8.19
CA GLU A 452 20.95 -2.79 9.10
C GLU A 452 19.94 -1.63 9.14
N GLY A 453 18.71 -1.94 9.54
CA GLY A 453 17.64 -0.94 9.61
C GLY A 453 17.81 0.04 10.77
N PRO A 454 17.17 1.23 10.65
CA PRO A 454 17.15 2.21 11.72
C PRO A 454 16.28 1.74 12.90
N PRO A 455 16.50 2.27 14.11
CA PRO A 455 15.60 2.01 15.23
C PRO A 455 14.19 2.57 14.96
N THR A 456 13.18 1.85 15.46
CA THR A 456 11.78 2.26 15.34
C THR A 456 11.25 2.95 16.59
N ALA A 457 10.17 3.72 16.43
CA ALA A 457 9.46 4.37 17.51
C ALA A 457 8.86 3.33 18.47
N LYS A 458 9.07 3.54 19.78
CA LYS A 458 8.44 2.71 20.81
C LYS A 458 6.94 2.95 20.85
N ILE A 459 6.17 1.87 21.02
CA ILE A 459 4.73 1.94 21.25
C ILE A 459 4.48 2.43 22.70
N PRO A 460 3.76 3.54 22.91
CA PRO A 460 3.40 4.03 24.25
C PRO A 460 2.75 2.96 25.11
N LEU A 461 2.98 2.99 26.44
CA LEU A 461 2.46 1.98 27.37
C LEU A 461 0.94 1.83 27.27
N LEU A 462 0.21 2.95 27.20
CA LEU A 462 -1.25 2.94 27.14
C LEU A 462 -1.79 2.15 25.94
N LEU A 463 -1.14 2.25 24.77
CA LEU A 463 -1.56 1.54 23.55
C LEU A 463 -1.25 0.05 23.60
N ARG A 464 -0.37 -0.39 24.52
CA ARG A 464 -0.02 -1.80 24.72
C ARG A 464 -1.00 -2.53 25.65
N LEU A 465 -1.83 -1.81 26.39
CA LEU A 465 -2.77 -2.39 27.36
C LEU A 465 -3.99 -2.99 26.66
N ARG A 466 -3.96 -4.31 26.43
CA ARG A 466 -5.06 -5.05 25.76
C ARG A 466 -6.41 -4.94 26.45
N ILE A 467 -6.44 -4.67 27.76
CA ILE A 467 -7.69 -4.47 28.52
C ILE A 467 -8.49 -3.26 28.01
N LEU A 468 -7.85 -2.30 27.35
CA LEU A 468 -8.52 -1.14 26.77
C LEU A 468 -9.14 -1.42 25.40
N ASP A 469 -8.78 -2.53 24.74
CA ASP A 469 -9.19 -2.81 23.35
C ASP A 469 -10.70 -2.78 23.13
N PRO A 470 -11.55 -3.44 23.97
CA PRO A 470 -12.99 -3.44 23.73
C PRO A 470 -13.59 -2.04 23.81
N PHE A 471 -13.11 -1.22 24.75
CA PHE A 471 -13.57 0.16 24.94
C PHE A 471 -13.14 1.05 23.77
N LEU A 472 -11.86 0.99 23.39
CA LEU A 472 -11.33 1.77 22.28
C LEU A 472 -11.95 1.37 20.94
N ALA A 473 -12.27 0.08 20.75
CA ALA A 473 -13.01 -0.40 19.59
C ALA A 473 -14.43 0.20 19.53
N LEU A 474 -15.15 0.23 20.65
CA LEU A 474 -16.48 0.84 20.72
C LEU A 474 -16.43 2.35 20.42
N PHE A 475 -15.53 3.10 21.06
CA PHE A 475 -15.39 4.54 20.80
C PHE A 475 -15.02 4.84 19.36
N ARG A 476 -14.13 4.04 18.76
CA ARG A 476 -13.76 4.16 17.36
C ARG A 476 -14.95 3.90 16.44
N PHE A 477 -15.72 2.84 16.70
CA PHE A 477 -16.90 2.53 15.90
C PHE A 477 -17.93 3.66 15.97
N MET A 478 -18.20 4.18 17.17
CA MET A 478 -19.08 5.35 17.33
C MET A 478 -18.56 6.55 16.54
N LEU A 479 -17.27 6.88 16.64
CA LEU A 479 -16.68 8.00 15.92
C LEU A 479 -16.81 7.83 14.40
N LEU A 480 -16.45 6.67 13.86
CA LEU A 480 -16.56 6.39 12.43
C LEU A 480 -18.03 6.46 11.96
N TYR A 481 -18.97 5.97 12.76
CA TYR A 481 -20.41 6.09 12.47
C TYR A 481 -20.89 7.56 12.50
N PHE A 482 -20.41 8.38 13.44
CA PHE A 482 -20.76 9.81 13.45
C PHE A 482 -20.21 10.59 12.26
N VAL A 483 -19.03 10.19 11.77
CA VAL A 483 -18.36 10.88 10.65
C VAL A 483 -18.91 10.41 9.29
N PHE A 484 -19.14 9.10 9.12
CA PHE A 484 -19.46 8.49 7.82
C PHE A 484 -20.86 7.84 7.73
N GLY A 485 -21.61 7.76 8.83
CA GLY A 485 -22.92 7.08 8.92
C GLY A 485 -24.14 7.89 8.53
#